data_AF-A0A0D0CJD0-F1
#
_entry.id   AF-A0A0D0CJD0-F1
#
_cell.length_a   1.000
_cell.length_b   1.000
_cell.length_c   1.000
_cell.angle_alpha   90.00
_cell.angle_beta   90.00
_cell.angle_gamma   90.00
#
_symmetry.space_group_name_H-M   'P 1'
#
loop_
_entity.id
_entity.type
_entity.pdbx_description
1 polymer ?
#
loop_
_entity_poly.entity_id
_entity_poly.type
_entity_poly.pdbx_seq_one_letter_code
_entity_poly.pdbx_strand_id
1 'polypeptide(L)'
;VIKGMFKDHLVECVGKYLELEYGKARAKEQLADIDRHIASAPPFSGLQRFPDGHWFFPWTGDDYLQSHYPPQVYLPAIEGHVPDNMIRTFCAFLEFCYIVCQNVVTDGTLEELKNTLQQFHQYREVFRDLGVHPEEFSLPHQHSLIHYEALIRLFGAPNVLCMSITKSKHITAVKKPWQHSSKHNVLGQILWTNQRLTQLAAARADFEAWGMLPPSHRACAGHPEQDNKERVDLDEDEDMGIIDEHPGLAHSDVMLARCPARGHAKTSTALAIELSIPSLPSLIACFLAEQLHPESQPACSHLPPFIGHIKFFNSAAAMFMAPSDPSGICSMRREHIHAVLSWQRGSAHYDCVFVSTDDTQEGMLGMEVAQVYCFFSFIHTNGQTFQCALVHWFDCISDVPDELTGMWMVTPSFLDDDSHNLTVIHVDSIV
;
A
#
# COMPACT_ATOMS: atom_id res chain seq x y z
N VAL A 1 -0.02 16.73 12.16
CA VAL A 1 -1.16 16.12 12.89
C VAL A 1 -0.94 14.64 13.10
N ILE A 2 -0.92 13.80 12.06
CA ILE A 2 -0.79 12.32 12.18
C ILE A 2 0.31 11.89 13.16
N LYS A 3 1.58 12.30 12.95
CA LYS A 3 2.67 11.93 13.87
C LYS A 3 2.40 12.32 15.33
N GLY A 4 2.05 13.57 15.59
CA GLY A 4 1.85 14.08 16.95
C GLY A 4 0.58 13.60 17.63
N MET A 5 -0.48 13.32 16.87
CA MET A 5 -1.76 12.85 17.41
C MET A 5 -1.80 11.34 17.57
N PHE A 6 -1.47 10.61 16.51
CA PHE A 6 -1.56 9.17 16.49
C PHE A 6 -0.49 8.56 17.40
N LYS A 7 0.79 8.83 17.10
CA LYS A 7 1.90 8.23 17.82
C LYS A 7 2.06 8.83 19.22
N ASP A 8 2.27 10.14 19.28
CA ASP A 8 2.71 10.79 20.52
C ASP A 8 1.55 11.02 21.51
N HIS A 9 0.32 10.64 21.16
CA HIS A 9 -0.81 10.75 22.07
C HIS A 9 -1.68 9.49 22.12
N LEU A 10 -2.32 9.09 21.03
CA LEU A 10 -3.28 7.98 21.07
C LEU A 10 -2.59 6.65 21.42
N VAL A 11 -1.49 6.31 20.74
CA VAL A 11 -0.70 5.08 21.03
C VAL A 11 -0.10 5.14 22.43
N GLU A 12 0.38 6.31 22.88
CA GLU A 12 0.88 6.47 24.26
C GLU A 12 -0.23 6.26 25.31
N CYS A 13 -1.44 6.74 25.04
CA CYS A 13 -2.59 6.54 25.91
C CYS A 13 -2.97 5.06 26.03
N VAL A 14 -2.90 4.29 24.94
CA VAL A 14 -3.12 2.83 24.99
C VAL A 14 -2.10 2.15 25.90
N GLY A 15 -0.81 2.49 25.76
CA GLY A 15 0.23 1.95 26.64
C GLY A 15 -0.03 2.25 28.13
N LYS A 16 -0.38 3.50 28.45
CA LYS A 16 -0.73 3.92 29.82
C LYS A 16 -1.98 3.22 30.34
N TYR A 17 -3.01 3.05 29.51
CA TYR A 17 -4.22 2.32 29.88
C TYR A 17 -3.91 0.88 30.29
N LEU A 18 -3.14 0.17 29.46
CA LEU A 18 -2.77 -1.23 29.75
C LEU A 18 -1.98 -1.34 31.06
N GLU A 19 -1.08 -0.40 31.33
CA GLU A 19 -0.34 -0.35 32.60
C GLU A 19 -1.25 -0.08 33.81
N LEU A 20 -2.25 0.79 33.68
CA LEU A 20 -3.20 1.12 34.74
C LEU A 20 -4.15 -0.04 35.04
N GLU A 21 -4.71 -0.68 34.01
CA GLU A 21 -5.71 -1.73 34.15
C GLU A 21 -5.11 -3.07 34.59
N TYR A 22 -3.98 -3.47 33.99
CA TYR A 22 -3.41 -4.81 34.20
C TYR A 22 -2.12 -4.82 35.02
N GLY A 23 -1.53 -3.65 35.28
CA GLY A 23 -0.20 -3.52 35.87
C GLY A 23 0.93 -3.82 34.87
N LYS A 24 2.14 -3.31 35.14
CA LYS A 24 3.28 -3.32 34.21
C LYS A 24 3.63 -4.68 33.59
N ALA A 25 3.56 -5.76 34.36
CA ALA A 25 3.94 -7.09 33.88
C ALA A 25 2.94 -7.62 32.84
N ARG A 26 1.64 -7.59 33.16
CA ARG A 26 0.58 -8.04 32.24
C ARG A 26 0.38 -7.07 31.09
N ALA A 27 0.58 -5.76 31.29
CA ALA A 27 0.58 -4.78 30.21
C ALA A 27 1.62 -5.13 29.13
N LYS A 28 2.81 -5.60 29.54
CA LYS A 28 3.85 -6.06 28.61
C LYS A 28 3.42 -7.31 27.82
N GLU A 29 2.68 -8.23 28.45
CA GLU A 29 2.12 -9.40 27.77
C GLU A 29 1.07 -9.01 26.73
N GLN A 30 0.19 -8.05 27.06
CA GLN A 30 -0.81 -7.52 26.13
C GLN A 30 -0.16 -6.78 24.95
N LEU A 31 0.85 -5.93 25.21
CA LEU A 31 1.61 -5.26 24.15
C LEU A 31 2.31 -6.26 23.22
N ALA A 32 2.86 -7.36 23.78
CA ALA A 32 3.45 -8.41 22.96
C ALA A 32 2.42 -9.20 22.14
N ASP A 33 1.15 -9.22 22.54
CA ASP A 33 0.05 -9.79 21.75
C ASP A 33 -0.32 -8.84 20.60
N ILE A 34 -0.44 -7.55 20.89
CA ILE A 34 -0.65 -6.50 19.88
C ILE A 34 0.47 -6.53 18.83
N ASP A 35 1.74 -6.66 19.25
CA ASP A 35 2.87 -6.79 18.33
C ASP A 35 2.77 -8.05 17.45
N ARG A 36 2.28 -9.17 18.00
CA ARG A 36 2.04 -10.39 17.23
C ARG A 36 0.90 -10.20 16.22
N HIS A 37 -0.17 -9.51 16.59
CA HIS A 37 -1.24 -9.15 15.65
C HIS A 37 -0.70 -8.28 14.50
N ILE A 38 0.11 -7.27 14.81
CA ILE A 38 0.73 -6.43 13.78
C ILE A 38 1.67 -7.23 12.88
N ALA A 39 2.46 -8.14 13.45
CA ALA A 39 3.36 -9.00 12.69
C ALA A 39 2.62 -9.97 11.75
N SER A 40 1.37 -10.31 12.08
CA SER A 40 0.53 -11.17 11.25
C SER A 40 0.02 -10.48 9.97
N ALA A 41 -0.09 -9.15 9.97
CA ALA A 41 -0.63 -8.39 8.83
C ALA A 41 0.25 -8.59 7.58
N PRO A 42 -0.30 -9.08 6.44
CA PRO A 42 0.45 -9.49 5.24
C PRO A 42 1.46 -8.41 4.79
N PRO A 43 2.59 -8.78 4.16
CA PRO A 43 3.49 -7.76 3.65
C PRO A 43 2.72 -6.91 2.63
N PHE A 44 2.93 -5.61 2.69
CA PHE A 44 2.29 -4.66 1.78
C PHE A 44 3.33 -3.62 1.37
N SER A 45 3.18 -3.05 0.17
CA SER A 45 4.13 -2.06 -0.34
C SER A 45 4.21 -0.84 0.60
N GLY A 46 5.42 -0.54 1.09
CA GLY A 46 5.65 0.55 2.05
C GLY A 46 5.42 0.22 3.53
N LEU A 47 4.98 -0.99 3.88
CA LEU A 47 4.95 -1.48 5.26
C LEU A 47 6.25 -2.21 5.60
N GLN A 48 7.09 -1.60 6.43
CA GLN A 48 8.28 -2.28 6.93
C GLN A 48 7.88 -3.27 8.04
N ARG A 49 8.03 -4.57 7.78
CA ARG A 49 7.88 -5.63 8.79
C ARG A 49 9.17 -5.78 9.59
N PHE A 50 9.01 -5.98 10.89
CA PHE A 50 10.11 -6.34 11.80
C PHE A 50 9.93 -7.81 12.21
N PRO A 51 10.94 -8.68 12.01
CA PRO A 51 10.81 -10.12 12.24
C PRO A 51 10.31 -10.52 13.63
N ASP A 52 10.62 -9.72 14.65
CA ASP A 52 10.30 -10.02 16.05
C ASP A 52 9.16 -9.17 16.63
N GLY A 53 8.51 -8.31 15.83
CA GLY A 53 7.68 -7.21 16.35
C GLY A 53 8.52 -6.17 17.11
N HIS A 54 8.05 -4.93 17.26
CA HIS A 54 8.78 -3.96 18.09
C HIS A 54 8.32 -4.07 19.53
N TRP A 55 9.21 -4.49 20.43
CA TRP A 55 9.04 -4.28 21.86
C TRP A 55 8.71 -2.81 22.15
N PHE A 56 7.43 -2.52 22.37
CA PHE A 56 6.97 -1.25 22.89
C PHE A 56 7.79 -0.94 24.16
N PHE A 57 8.60 0.13 24.10
CA PHE A 57 9.49 0.69 25.13
C PHE A 57 10.94 0.15 25.21
N PRO A 58 11.98 1.04 25.19
CA PRO A 58 11.96 2.49 25.31
C PRO A 58 12.34 3.22 24.01
N TRP A 59 11.48 4.16 23.59
CA TRP A 59 11.79 5.16 22.56
C TRP A 59 12.82 6.17 23.10
N THR A 60 14.09 5.77 23.16
CA THR A 60 15.19 6.66 23.50
C THR A 60 15.97 7.03 22.24
N GLY A 61 15.88 8.30 21.87
CA GLY A 61 17.04 9.05 21.38
C GLY A 61 17.30 9.10 19.88
N ASP A 62 17.37 7.98 19.16
CA ASP A 62 17.96 8.01 17.80
C ASP A 62 17.15 7.30 16.69
N ASP A 63 16.19 6.43 17.02
CA ASP A 63 15.42 5.64 16.03
C ASP A 63 14.05 6.25 15.67
N TYR A 64 13.98 7.57 15.52
CA TYR A 64 12.75 8.29 15.16
C TYR A 64 12.30 8.10 13.70
N LEU A 65 12.95 7.22 12.95
CA LEU A 65 12.77 7.08 11.50
C LEU A 65 12.33 5.68 11.02
N GLN A 66 12.19 4.69 11.90
CA GLN A 66 12.00 3.30 11.43
C GLN A 66 10.80 2.54 12.00
N SER A 67 10.14 3.00 13.05
CA SER A 67 8.91 2.35 13.54
C SER A 67 7.72 3.27 13.34
N HIS A 68 7.09 3.11 12.18
CA HIS A 68 5.83 3.74 11.80
C HIS A 68 4.86 2.61 11.44
N TYR A 69 4.14 2.09 12.42
CA TYR A 69 2.98 1.26 12.10
C TYR A 69 1.95 2.16 11.40
N PRO A 70 1.47 1.75 10.21
CA PRO A 70 0.36 2.43 9.60
C PRO A 70 -0.81 2.38 10.58
N PRO A 71 -1.49 3.50 10.83
CA PRO A 71 -2.66 3.51 11.70
C PRO A 71 -3.72 2.46 11.34
N GLN A 72 -3.79 2.10 10.05
CA GLN A 72 -4.68 1.08 9.49
C GLN A 72 -4.36 -0.34 9.98
N VAL A 73 -3.10 -0.63 10.29
CA VAL A 73 -2.69 -1.94 10.84
C VAL A 73 -2.81 -1.95 12.36
N TYR A 74 -2.60 -0.80 13.01
CA TYR A 74 -2.66 -0.69 14.46
C TYR A 74 -4.08 -0.81 15.01
N LEU A 75 -5.08 -0.23 14.32
CA LEU A 75 -6.47 -0.25 14.76
C LEU A 75 -7.04 -1.66 14.99
N PRO A 76 -6.96 -2.61 14.03
CA PRO A 76 -7.41 -3.98 14.26
C PRO A 76 -6.54 -4.72 15.28
N ALA A 77 -5.24 -4.36 15.40
CA ALA A 77 -4.35 -5.04 16.33
C ALA A 77 -4.66 -4.77 17.82
N ILE A 78 -5.29 -3.63 18.14
CA ILE A 78 -5.68 -3.28 19.51
C ILE A 78 -7.10 -3.76 19.87
N GLU A 79 -7.85 -4.28 18.91
CA GLU A 79 -9.19 -4.83 19.15
C GLU A 79 -9.14 -5.97 20.18
N GLY A 80 -10.06 -5.97 21.14
CA GLY A 80 -10.09 -6.92 22.25
C GLY A 80 -9.09 -6.64 23.39
N HIS A 81 -8.12 -5.74 23.19
CA HIS A 81 -7.16 -5.33 24.23
C HIS A 81 -7.54 -4.03 24.95
N VAL A 82 -8.33 -3.18 24.30
CA VAL A 82 -8.75 -1.87 24.82
C VAL A 82 -10.28 -1.72 24.75
N PRO A 83 -10.88 -0.81 25.55
CA PRO A 83 -12.32 -0.59 25.52
C PRO A 83 -12.79 -0.04 24.18
N ASP A 84 -14.02 -0.38 23.79
CA ASP A 84 -14.59 -0.05 22.49
C ASP A 84 -14.53 1.45 22.15
N ASN A 85 -14.78 2.31 23.14
CA ASN A 85 -14.71 3.75 22.95
C ASN A 85 -13.29 4.25 22.62
N MET A 86 -12.23 3.56 23.05
CA MET A 86 -10.88 3.88 22.59
C MET A 86 -10.75 3.57 21.10
N ILE A 87 -11.19 2.40 20.66
CA ILE A 87 -11.15 1.98 19.26
C ILE A 87 -11.94 2.97 18.38
N ARG A 88 -13.15 3.35 18.81
CA ARG A 88 -13.96 4.39 18.15
C ARG A 88 -13.25 5.75 18.09
N THR A 89 -12.43 6.09 19.09
CA THR A 89 -11.62 7.32 19.05
C THR A 89 -10.55 7.25 17.96
N PHE A 90 -9.86 6.12 17.84
CA PHE A 90 -8.88 5.92 16.76
C PHE A 90 -9.56 5.91 15.38
N CYS A 91 -10.69 5.21 15.24
CA CYS A 91 -11.50 5.19 14.04
C CYS A 91 -11.90 6.61 13.60
N ALA A 92 -12.52 7.39 14.49
CA ALA A 92 -12.92 8.77 14.19
C ALA A 92 -11.71 9.67 13.84
N PHE A 93 -10.56 9.48 14.51
CA PHE A 93 -9.35 10.22 14.15
C PHE A 93 -8.82 9.85 12.76
N LEU A 94 -8.90 8.57 12.39
CA LEU A 94 -8.47 8.09 11.08
C LEU A 94 -9.36 8.60 9.98
N GLU A 95 -10.66 8.48 10.17
CA GLU A 95 -11.67 9.00 9.27
C GLU A 95 -11.49 10.51 9.03
N PHE A 96 -11.25 11.27 10.12
CA PHE A 96 -10.91 12.69 10.01
C PHE A 96 -9.68 12.91 9.11
N CYS A 97 -8.62 12.11 9.30
CA CYS A 97 -7.42 12.24 8.48
C CYS A 97 -7.70 11.93 7.01
N TYR A 98 -8.47 10.89 6.71
CA TYR A 98 -8.82 10.52 5.34
C TYR A 98 -9.67 11.58 4.65
N ILE A 99 -10.69 12.13 5.32
CA ILE A 99 -11.52 13.22 4.77
C ILE A 99 -10.65 14.45 4.44
N VAL A 100 -9.78 14.87 5.35
CA VAL A 100 -8.87 16.00 5.15
C VAL A 100 -7.87 15.75 4.01
N CYS A 101 -7.56 14.48 3.73
CA CYS A 101 -6.63 14.08 2.69
C CYS A 101 -7.26 13.98 1.29
N GLN A 102 -8.58 14.18 1.15
CA GLN A 102 -9.26 14.19 -0.15
C GLN A 102 -8.81 15.40 -1.00
N ASN A 103 -8.70 15.19 -2.31
CA ASN A 103 -8.34 16.25 -3.26
C ASN A 103 -9.46 17.22 -3.58
N VAL A 104 -10.70 16.72 -3.49
CA VAL A 104 -11.90 17.50 -3.71
C VAL A 104 -12.69 17.49 -2.43
N VAL A 105 -12.75 18.65 -1.78
CA VAL A 105 -13.55 18.83 -0.56
C VAL A 105 -14.76 19.66 -0.94
N THR A 106 -15.95 19.08 -0.78
CA THR A 106 -17.25 19.71 -1.04
C THR A 106 -17.87 20.18 0.27
N ASP A 107 -18.99 20.90 0.20
CA ASP A 107 -19.72 21.27 1.41
C ASP A 107 -20.21 20.04 2.20
N GLY A 108 -20.56 18.95 1.50
CA GLY A 108 -20.94 17.69 2.12
C GLY A 108 -19.77 17.04 2.89
N THR A 109 -18.58 16.98 2.28
CA THR A 109 -17.42 16.40 2.96
C THR A 109 -16.90 17.29 4.10
N LEU A 110 -17.14 18.60 4.08
CA LEU A 110 -16.92 19.48 5.24
C LEU A 110 -17.89 19.19 6.39
N GLU A 111 -19.14 18.83 6.09
CA GLU A 111 -20.12 18.44 7.11
C GLU A 111 -19.74 17.08 7.73
N GLU A 112 -19.33 16.12 6.90
CA GLU A 112 -18.74 14.85 7.36
C GLU A 112 -17.52 15.10 8.25
N LEU A 113 -16.57 15.94 7.81
CA LEU A 113 -15.39 16.30 8.58
C LEU A 113 -15.75 16.81 9.99
N LYS A 114 -16.76 17.67 10.08
CA LYS A 114 -17.23 18.25 11.34
C LYS A 114 -17.89 17.20 12.22
N ASN A 115 -18.72 16.33 11.65
CA ASN A 115 -19.38 15.24 12.37
C ASN A 115 -18.34 14.26 12.94
N THR A 116 -17.36 13.87 12.13
CA THR A 116 -16.26 12.99 12.52
C THR A 116 -15.39 13.62 13.62
N LEU A 117 -15.10 14.92 13.53
CA LEU A 117 -14.39 15.63 14.59
C LEU A 117 -15.20 15.68 15.91
N GLN A 118 -16.51 15.84 15.83
CA GLN A 118 -17.39 15.79 17.00
C GLN A 118 -17.40 14.39 17.64
N GLN A 119 -17.48 13.34 16.84
CA GLN A 119 -17.38 11.95 17.32
C GLN A 119 -16.02 11.70 17.99
N PHE A 120 -14.92 12.16 17.40
CA PHE A 120 -13.60 12.10 18.02
C PHE A 120 -13.56 12.78 19.39
N HIS A 121 -14.16 13.97 19.51
CA HIS A 121 -14.24 14.69 20.79
C HIS A 121 -15.14 14.01 21.82
N GLN A 122 -16.17 13.29 21.40
CA GLN A 122 -17.04 12.51 22.29
C GLN A 122 -16.32 11.28 22.81
N TYR A 123 -15.73 10.48 21.93
CA TYR A 123 -15.13 9.20 22.32
C TYR A 123 -13.82 9.37 23.09
N ARG A 124 -13.02 10.40 22.80
CA ARG A 124 -11.74 10.62 23.51
C ARG A 124 -11.90 10.82 25.02
N GLU A 125 -13.08 11.21 25.50
CA GLU A 125 -13.36 11.38 26.93
C GLU A 125 -13.15 10.07 27.71
N VAL A 126 -13.19 8.92 27.03
CA VAL A 126 -12.82 7.61 27.61
C VAL A 126 -11.43 7.62 28.24
N PHE A 127 -10.46 8.37 27.68
CA PHE A 127 -9.11 8.46 28.24
C PHE A 127 -9.10 9.24 29.57
N ARG A 128 -10.05 10.16 29.77
CA ARG A 128 -10.23 10.85 31.05
C ARG A 128 -10.95 9.97 32.05
N ASP A 129 -12.03 9.32 31.62
CA ASP A 129 -12.86 8.45 32.48
C ASP A 129 -12.05 7.30 33.08
N LEU A 130 -11.12 6.75 32.30
CA LEU A 130 -10.23 5.66 32.73
C LEU A 130 -8.96 6.15 33.44
N GLY A 131 -8.82 7.47 33.67
CA GLY A 131 -7.68 8.05 34.38
C GLY A 131 -6.34 7.99 33.63
N VAL A 132 -6.36 7.67 32.34
CA VAL A 132 -5.17 7.61 31.46
C VAL A 132 -4.62 9.02 31.20
N HIS A 133 -5.53 9.98 31.01
CA HIS A 133 -5.22 11.40 30.83
C HIS A 133 -6.16 12.25 31.68
N PRO A 134 -5.89 12.40 33.00
CA PRO A 134 -6.77 13.11 33.93
C PRO A 134 -6.77 14.63 33.71
N GLU A 135 -5.75 15.16 33.04
CA GLU A 135 -5.65 16.59 32.68
C GLU A 135 -6.53 16.93 31.48
N GLU A 136 -6.87 18.22 31.35
CA GLU A 136 -7.62 18.74 30.20
C GLU A 136 -6.89 18.43 28.88
N PHE A 137 -7.64 18.16 27.81
CA PHE A 137 -7.09 17.90 26.47
C PHE A 137 -6.53 19.16 25.82
N SER A 138 -5.50 19.76 26.40
CA SER A 138 -4.85 21.00 25.95
C SER A 138 -3.64 20.74 25.03
N LEU A 139 -3.69 19.69 24.22
CA LEU A 139 -2.60 19.33 23.32
C LEU A 139 -2.66 20.18 22.04
N PRO A 140 -1.59 20.88 21.65
CA PRO A 140 -1.58 21.74 20.46
C PRO A 140 -2.01 21.01 19.18
N HIS A 141 -1.65 19.73 19.05
CA HIS A 141 -2.03 18.91 17.91
C HIS A 141 -3.53 18.55 17.89
N GLN A 142 -4.18 18.36 19.05
CA GLN A 142 -5.63 18.19 19.11
C GLN A 142 -6.35 19.49 18.81
N HIS A 143 -5.88 20.59 19.38
CA HIS A 143 -6.45 21.90 19.14
C HIS A 143 -6.30 22.32 17.66
N SER A 144 -5.30 21.82 16.94
CA SER A 144 -5.17 22.11 15.51
C SER A 144 -6.32 21.55 14.68
N LEU A 145 -6.98 20.46 15.11
CA LEU A 145 -8.03 19.78 14.35
C LEU A 145 -9.25 20.68 14.11
N ILE A 146 -9.64 21.48 15.10
CA ILE A 146 -10.81 22.37 15.00
C ILE A 146 -10.65 23.49 13.95
N HIS A 147 -9.41 23.77 13.52
CA HIS A 147 -9.13 24.81 12.53
C HIS A 147 -9.20 24.31 11.10
N TYR A 148 -9.25 22.99 10.85
CA TYR A 148 -9.21 22.43 9.50
C TYR A 148 -10.38 22.88 8.63
N GLU A 149 -11.61 22.90 9.15
CA GLU A 149 -12.78 23.38 8.37
C GLU A 149 -12.56 24.80 7.86
N ALA A 150 -12.16 25.72 8.75
CA ALA A 150 -11.92 27.12 8.40
C ALA A 150 -10.74 27.26 7.43
N LEU A 151 -9.66 26.52 7.64
CA LEU A 151 -8.49 26.54 6.77
C LEU A 151 -8.80 26.01 5.37
N ILE A 152 -9.58 24.92 5.26
CA ILE A 152 -9.98 24.36 3.97
C ILE A 152 -10.86 25.35 3.20
N ARG A 153 -11.79 26.03 3.86
CA ARG A 153 -12.60 27.08 3.21
C ARG A 153 -11.77 28.27 2.73
N LEU A 154 -10.72 28.64 3.46
CA LEU A 154 -9.89 29.80 3.13
C LEU A 154 -8.81 29.50 2.09
N PHE A 155 -8.26 28.29 2.11
CA PHE A 155 -7.05 27.94 1.35
C PHE A 155 -7.21 26.74 0.41
N GLY A 156 -8.37 26.08 0.41
CA GLY A 156 -8.64 24.89 -0.38
C GLY A 156 -8.20 23.58 0.30
N ALA A 157 -8.36 22.47 -0.42
CA ALA A 157 -7.98 21.15 0.05
C ALA A 157 -6.47 21.10 0.38
N PRO A 158 -6.05 20.49 1.50
CA PRO A 158 -4.65 20.44 1.90
C PRO A 158 -3.78 19.59 0.97
N ASN A 159 -4.38 18.72 0.14
CA ASN A 159 -3.71 17.81 -0.80
C ASN A 159 -2.54 17.05 -0.16
N VAL A 160 -2.69 16.68 1.12
CA VAL A 160 -1.70 15.94 1.93
C VAL A 160 -0.32 16.59 1.96
N LEU A 161 -0.27 17.92 1.84
CA LEU A 161 0.91 18.70 2.14
C LEU A 161 1.31 18.49 3.61
N CYS A 162 2.27 17.60 3.82
CA CYS A 162 2.79 17.26 5.14
C CYS A 162 4.23 17.75 5.28
N MET A 163 4.68 17.88 6.53
CA MET A 163 6.09 18.14 6.83
C MET A 163 7.02 17.04 6.30
N SER A 164 6.52 15.88 5.84
CA SER A 164 7.35 14.89 5.12
C SER A 164 8.02 15.51 3.90
N ILE A 165 7.34 16.41 3.18
CA ILE A 165 7.85 17.09 1.99
C ILE A 165 9.03 17.99 2.36
N THR A 166 8.83 18.86 3.36
CA THR A 166 9.88 19.76 3.85
C THR A 166 11.00 18.99 4.53
N LYS A 167 10.69 17.90 5.25
CA LYS A 167 11.67 16.99 5.87
C LYS A 167 12.48 16.25 4.82
N SER A 168 11.86 15.77 3.73
CA SER A 168 12.54 15.09 2.62
C SER A 168 13.49 16.06 1.90
N LYS A 169 13.02 17.27 1.59
CA LYS A 169 13.90 18.34 1.08
C LYS A 169 15.00 18.69 2.07
N HIS A 170 14.73 18.75 3.36
CA HIS A 170 15.74 18.98 4.40
C HIS A 170 16.77 17.83 4.48
N ILE A 171 16.35 16.57 4.30
CA ILE A 171 17.28 15.44 4.22
C ILE A 171 18.24 15.65 3.04
N THR A 172 17.70 15.90 1.86
CA THR A 172 18.49 16.01 0.63
C THR A 172 19.33 17.28 0.57
N ALA A 173 18.81 18.42 1.03
CA ALA A 173 19.49 19.71 0.97
C ALA A 173 20.38 19.99 2.20
N VAL A 174 20.18 19.33 3.33
CA VAL A 174 20.92 19.59 4.57
C VAL A 174 21.59 18.35 5.10
N LYS A 175 20.84 17.28 5.43
CA LYS A 175 21.42 16.11 6.13
C LYS A 175 22.46 15.38 5.28
N LYS A 176 22.15 15.05 4.03
CA LYS A 176 23.09 14.35 3.12
C LYS A 176 24.34 15.20 2.86
N PRO A 177 24.25 16.50 2.47
CA PRO A 177 25.43 17.35 2.33
C PRO A 177 26.23 17.50 3.63
N TRP A 178 25.56 17.59 4.78
CA TRP A 178 26.22 17.64 6.08
C TRP A 178 27.01 16.35 6.37
N GLN A 179 26.43 15.17 6.10
CA GLN A 179 27.10 13.87 6.26
C GLN A 179 28.37 13.76 5.40
N HIS A 180 28.34 14.32 4.19
CA HIS A 180 29.49 14.34 3.27
C HIS A 180 30.48 15.50 3.51
N SER A 181 30.18 16.42 4.43
CA SER A 181 31.05 17.56 4.73
C SER A 181 32.18 17.19 5.68
N SER A 182 33.22 18.02 5.74
CA SER A 182 34.30 17.85 6.72
C SER A 182 33.92 18.20 8.16
N LYS A 183 32.65 18.55 8.43
CA LYS A 183 32.12 19.01 9.72
C LYS A 183 32.78 20.29 10.29
N HIS A 184 33.66 20.94 9.53
CA HIS A 184 34.31 22.20 9.88
C HIS A 184 33.85 23.33 8.95
N ASN A 185 33.30 24.43 9.48
CA ASN A 185 32.68 25.51 8.69
C ASN A 185 31.68 24.99 7.63
N VAL A 186 30.73 24.19 8.10
CA VAL A 186 29.90 23.30 7.28
C VAL A 186 28.93 24.04 6.36
N LEU A 187 28.42 25.21 6.78
CA LEU A 187 27.38 25.92 6.04
C LEU A 187 27.81 26.24 4.60
N GLY A 188 29.05 26.71 4.41
CA GLY A 188 29.58 26.99 3.07
C GLY A 188 29.63 25.73 2.20
N GLN A 189 30.07 24.60 2.76
CA GLN A 189 30.17 23.32 2.05
C GLN A 189 28.79 22.79 1.62
N ILE A 190 27.78 22.90 2.50
CA ILE A 190 26.39 22.53 2.17
C ILE A 190 25.88 23.38 1.01
N LEU A 191 26.06 24.70 1.07
CA LEU A 191 25.60 25.61 0.02
C LEU A 191 26.27 25.32 -1.33
N TRP A 192 27.59 25.13 -1.36
CA TRP A 192 28.33 24.77 -2.57
C TRP A 192 27.87 23.43 -3.15
N THR A 193 27.62 22.43 -2.29
CA THR A 193 27.14 21.11 -2.72
C THR A 193 25.75 21.23 -3.35
N ASN A 194 24.83 21.95 -2.71
CA ASN A 194 23.48 22.17 -3.24
C ASN A 194 23.51 22.94 -4.57
N GLN A 195 24.36 23.97 -4.67
CA GLN A 195 24.54 24.72 -5.91
C GLN A 195 25.05 23.82 -7.04
N ARG A 196 26.06 22.99 -6.76
CA ARG A 196 26.61 22.04 -7.74
C ARG A 196 25.57 21.02 -8.19
N LEU A 197 24.81 20.44 -7.26
CA LEU A 197 23.75 19.47 -7.58
C LEU A 197 22.64 20.12 -8.44
N THR A 198 22.27 21.36 -8.14
CA THR A 198 21.29 22.12 -8.93
C THR A 198 21.80 22.39 -10.35
N GLN A 199 23.06 22.80 -10.49
CA GLN A 199 23.68 23.04 -11.80
C GLN A 199 23.80 21.76 -12.62
N LEU A 200 24.14 20.63 -11.99
CA LEU A 200 24.18 19.32 -12.66
C LEU A 200 22.80 18.87 -13.12
N ALA A 201 21.76 19.09 -12.30
CA ALA A 201 20.39 18.77 -12.68
C ALA A 201 19.91 19.62 -13.87
N ALA A 202 20.21 20.93 -13.86
CA ALA A 202 19.89 21.83 -14.98
C ALA A 202 20.62 21.43 -16.27
N ALA A 203 21.95 21.20 -16.19
CA ALA A 203 22.74 20.78 -17.34
C ALA A 203 22.26 19.44 -17.92
N ARG A 204 21.84 18.50 -17.06
CA ARG A 204 21.26 17.23 -17.50
C ARG A 204 19.96 17.43 -18.26
N ALA A 205 19.05 18.27 -17.75
CA ALA A 205 17.80 18.60 -18.44
C ALA A 205 18.06 19.26 -19.81
N ASP A 206 19.03 20.18 -19.89
CA ASP A 206 19.43 20.80 -21.15
C ASP A 206 19.99 19.78 -22.16
N PHE A 207 20.87 18.87 -21.70
CA PHE A 207 21.43 17.83 -22.56
C PHE A 207 20.40 16.80 -23.01
N GLU A 208 19.41 16.48 -22.17
CA GLU A 208 18.28 15.63 -22.57
C GLU A 208 17.40 16.32 -23.62
N ALA A 209 17.09 17.62 -23.43
CA ALA A 209 16.33 18.40 -24.40
C ALA A 209 17.03 18.50 -25.77
N TRP A 210 18.37 18.48 -25.77
CA TRP A 210 19.18 18.51 -26.99
C TRP A 210 19.47 17.11 -27.55
N GLY A 211 18.97 16.04 -26.92
CA GLY A 211 19.21 14.66 -27.32
C GLY A 211 20.67 14.19 -27.15
N MET A 212 21.48 14.93 -26.39
CA MET A 212 22.89 14.62 -26.11
C MET A 212 23.06 13.62 -24.97
N LEU A 213 22.05 13.54 -24.10
CA LEU A 213 21.89 12.43 -23.16
C LEU A 213 20.61 11.70 -23.52
N PRO A 214 20.59 10.35 -23.42
CA PRO A 214 19.31 9.66 -23.41
C PRO A 214 18.48 10.27 -22.28
N PRO A 215 17.19 10.56 -22.50
CA PRO A 215 16.32 10.94 -21.40
C PRO A 215 16.51 9.88 -20.32
N SER A 216 16.61 10.31 -19.06
CA SER A 216 16.83 9.43 -17.90
C SER A 216 15.85 8.24 -17.83
N HIS A 217 14.81 8.29 -18.66
CA HIS A 217 13.73 7.33 -18.86
C HIS A 217 14.00 6.22 -19.91
N ARG A 218 15.14 6.22 -20.64
CA ARG A 218 15.39 5.32 -21.79
C ARG A 218 16.45 4.24 -21.60
N ALA A 219 16.68 3.78 -20.37
CA ALA A 219 17.30 2.47 -20.17
C ALA A 219 16.24 1.40 -20.43
N CYS A 220 15.82 1.23 -21.70
CA CYS A 220 15.29 0.01 -22.30
C CYS A 220 14.59 0.23 -23.65
N ALA A 221 15.39 0.37 -24.71
CA ALA A 221 14.96 -0.02 -26.05
C ALA A 221 16.16 -0.68 -26.74
N GLY A 222 15.93 -1.90 -27.23
CA GLY A 222 16.85 -2.93 -27.72
C GLY A 222 18.19 -2.55 -28.34
N HIS A 223 19.20 -3.38 -28.08
CA HIS A 223 19.97 -4.09 -29.11
C HIS A 223 20.64 -5.36 -28.53
N PRO A 224 20.94 -6.37 -29.36
CA PRO A 224 21.10 -7.77 -28.96
C PRO A 224 22.52 -8.14 -28.53
N GLU A 225 22.57 -9.15 -27.64
CA GLU A 225 23.65 -10.09 -27.34
C GLU A 225 25.10 -9.74 -27.73
N GLN A 226 25.96 -9.62 -26.71
CA GLN A 226 27.22 -10.35 -26.72
C GLN A 226 27.66 -10.73 -25.30
N ASP A 227 27.93 -12.03 -25.18
CA ASP A 227 28.28 -12.82 -24.02
C ASP A 227 29.66 -12.45 -23.43
N ASN A 228 29.75 -12.36 -22.09
CA ASN A 228 30.87 -12.92 -21.31
C ASN A 228 30.73 -12.67 -19.79
N LYS A 229 30.41 -13.77 -19.10
CA LYS A 229 30.88 -14.28 -17.78
C LYS A 229 31.23 -13.36 -16.59
N GLU A 230 30.62 -13.79 -15.48
CA GLU A 230 31.13 -13.88 -14.10
C GLU A 230 31.35 -12.58 -13.32
N ARG A 231 30.37 -12.29 -12.44
CA ARG A 231 30.59 -12.09 -11.00
C ARG A 231 29.29 -12.32 -10.24
N VAL A 232 29.36 -13.19 -9.24
CA VAL A 232 28.36 -13.40 -8.20
C VAL A 232 28.68 -12.37 -7.12
N ASP A 233 27.78 -11.42 -6.91
CA ASP A 233 27.67 -10.68 -5.66
C ASP A 233 26.17 -10.52 -5.39
N LEU A 234 25.73 -11.13 -4.28
CA LEU A 234 24.38 -11.09 -3.75
C LEU A 234 24.27 -9.82 -2.90
N ASP A 235 23.72 -8.76 -3.48
CA ASP A 235 23.20 -7.59 -2.75
C ASP A 235 21.95 -7.10 -3.52
N GLU A 236 20.82 -7.79 -3.32
CA GLU A 236 19.50 -7.33 -3.79
C GLU A 236 18.82 -6.53 -2.68
N ASP A 237 19.42 -5.41 -2.30
CA ASP A 237 18.78 -4.35 -1.51
C ASP A 237 19.50 -3.04 -1.84
N GLU A 238 19.08 -2.38 -2.92
CA GLU A 238 19.12 -0.92 -3.18
C GLU A 238 19.05 -0.66 -4.70
N ASP A 239 17.84 -0.49 -5.24
CA ASP A 239 17.64 0.49 -6.31
C ASP A 239 16.20 1.04 -6.28
N MET A 240 15.95 1.97 -5.36
CA MET A 240 14.80 2.88 -5.43
C MET A 240 15.09 3.94 -6.51
N GLY A 241 15.00 3.51 -7.78
CA GLY A 241 15.16 4.37 -8.95
C GLY A 241 13.89 5.15 -9.28
N ILE A 242 14.02 6.48 -9.37
CA ILE A 242 12.98 7.41 -9.84
C ILE A 242 12.79 7.19 -11.35
N ILE A 243 11.57 6.82 -11.76
CA ILE A 243 11.14 6.75 -13.16
C ILE A 243 10.00 7.77 -13.33
N ASP A 244 10.22 8.83 -14.11
CA ASP A 244 9.16 9.76 -14.55
C ASP A 244 8.64 9.30 -15.92
N GLU A 245 7.33 9.23 -16.12
CA GLU A 245 6.72 8.97 -17.43
C GLU A 245 5.66 10.04 -17.74
N HIS A 246 5.61 10.44 -19.01
CA HIS A 246 4.65 11.40 -19.54
C HIS A 246 3.23 10.81 -19.62
N PRO A 247 2.20 11.67 -19.49
CA PRO A 247 0.85 11.26 -19.12
C PRO A 247 0.06 10.73 -20.32
N GLY A 248 -0.19 9.42 -20.32
CA GLY A 248 -1.43 8.89 -20.87
C GLY A 248 -2.54 9.19 -19.86
N LEU A 249 -3.57 9.92 -20.28
CA LEU A 249 -4.76 10.19 -19.49
C LEU A 249 -5.53 8.88 -19.31
N ALA A 250 -5.11 8.03 -18.38
CA ALA A 250 -5.77 6.77 -18.07
C ALA A 250 -6.11 6.73 -16.59
N HIS A 251 -7.31 6.23 -16.31
CA HIS A 251 -7.70 5.71 -15.01
C HIS A 251 -6.68 4.61 -14.62
N SER A 252 -6.59 4.26 -13.33
CA SER A 252 -5.66 3.26 -12.78
C SER A 252 -5.32 2.13 -13.77
N ASP A 253 -4.04 1.91 -14.04
CA ASP A 253 -3.57 0.90 -15.01
C ASP A 253 -2.65 -0.09 -14.31
N VAL A 254 -2.89 -1.39 -14.52
CA VAL A 254 -2.09 -2.47 -13.93
C VAL A 254 -1.34 -3.19 -15.04
N MET A 255 -0.02 -3.10 -15.00
CA MET A 255 0.86 -3.68 -16.01
C MET A 255 1.65 -4.86 -15.46
N LEU A 256 1.65 -5.99 -16.18
CA LEU A 256 2.51 -7.12 -15.85
C LEU A 256 4.00 -6.74 -15.90
N ALA A 257 4.82 -7.43 -15.10
CA ALA A 257 6.26 -7.28 -15.17
C ALA A 257 6.78 -7.48 -16.60
N ARG A 258 7.73 -6.65 -17.02
CA ARG A 258 8.18 -6.64 -18.42
C ARG A 258 8.85 -7.94 -18.87
N CYS A 259 9.48 -8.65 -17.94
CA CYS A 259 10.15 -9.91 -18.21
C CYS A 259 9.36 -11.05 -17.54
N PRO A 260 8.99 -12.10 -18.29
CA PRO A 260 8.48 -13.33 -17.69
C PRO A 260 9.50 -13.90 -16.70
N ALA A 261 9.01 -14.48 -15.61
CA ALA A 261 9.87 -15.10 -14.62
C ALA A 261 10.56 -16.33 -15.21
N ARG A 262 11.84 -16.49 -14.86
CA ARG A 262 12.70 -17.56 -15.39
C ARG A 262 12.58 -18.80 -14.52
N GLY A 263 12.69 -19.99 -15.13
CA GLY A 263 12.69 -21.26 -14.41
C GLY A 263 11.31 -21.82 -14.07
N HIS A 264 10.24 -21.10 -14.42
CA HIS A 264 8.85 -21.54 -14.20
C HIS A 264 8.26 -22.30 -15.40
N ALA A 265 7.13 -22.95 -15.16
CA ALA A 265 6.34 -23.65 -16.16
C ALA A 265 5.95 -22.74 -17.36
N LYS A 266 6.00 -23.34 -18.55
CA LYS A 266 5.69 -22.68 -19.83
C LYS A 266 4.34 -23.09 -20.41
N THR A 267 3.64 -24.03 -19.77
CA THR A 267 2.34 -24.54 -20.21
C THR A 267 1.35 -24.50 -19.06
N SER A 268 0.07 -24.35 -19.37
CA SER A 268 -1.01 -24.32 -18.37
C SER A 268 -1.01 -25.54 -17.46
N THR A 269 -0.83 -26.74 -18.02
CA THR A 269 -0.79 -27.99 -17.24
C THR A 269 0.45 -28.09 -16.34
N ALA A 270 1.61 -27.61 -16.79
CA ALA A 270 2.81 -27.60 -15.96
C ALA A 270 2.69 -26.56 -14.82
N LEU A 271 2.08 -25.41 -15.09
CA LEU A 271 1.84 -24.38 -14.06
C LEU A 271 0.82 -24.87 -13.03
N ALA A 272 -0.19 -25.60 -13.45
CA ALA A 272 -1.15 -26.24 -12.55
C ALA A 272 -0.47 -27.18 -11.54
N ILE A 273 0.56 -27.93 -11.99
CA ILE A 273 1.36 -28.80 -11.11
C ILE A 273 2.27 -27.97 -10.20
N GLU A 274 2.93 -26.95 -10.75
CA GLU A 274 3.86 -26.08 -10.01
C GLU A 274 3.16 -25.32 -8.87
N LEU A 275 1.95 -24.82 -9.12
CA LEU A 275 1.12 -24.12 -8.11
C LEU A 275 0.34 -25.09 -7.22
N SER A 276 0.35 -26.40 -7.50
CA SER A 276 -0.52 -27.40 -6.86
C SER A 276 -2.03 -27.10 -7.01
N ILE A 277 -2.44 -26.51 -8.15
CA ILE A 277 -3.82 -26.15 -8.48
C ILE A 277 -4.24 -26.90 -9.76
N PRO A 278 -4.78 -28.13 -9.67
CA PRO A 278 -5.09 -28.96 -10.84
C PRO A 278 -6.24 -28.40 -11.70
N SER A 279 -7.10 -27.56 -11.12
CA SER A 279 -8.23 -26.93 -11.81
C SER A 279 -7.85 -25.75 -12.70
N LEU A 280 -6.60 -25.25 -12.63
CA LEU A 280 -6.15 -24.05 -13.36
C LEU A 280 -6.45 -24.10 -14.87
N PRO A 281 -6.19 -25.21 -15.61
CA PRO A 281 -6.51 -25.28 -17.03
C PRO A 281 -8.02 -25.16 -17.33
N SER A 282 -8.87 -25.63 -16.43
CA SER A 282 -10.32 -25.48 -16.52
C SER A 282 -10.75 -24.04 -16.23
N LEU A 283 -10.16 -23.40 -15.22
CA LEU A 283 -10.43 -21.98 -14.90
C LEU A 283 -10.07 -21.06 -16.06
N ILE A 284 -8.94 -21.29 -16.73
CA ILE A 284 -8.55 -20.54 -17.94
C ILE A 284 -9.57 -20.76 -19.07
N ALA A 285 -10.09 -21.97 -19.23
CA ALA A 285 -11.10 -22.27 -20.24
C ALA A 285 -12.42 -21.54 -19.96
N CYS A 286 -12.83 -21.45 -18.71
CA CYS A 286 -14.04 -20.72 -18.31
C CYS A 286 -13.90 -19.21 -18.51
N PHE A 287 -12.77 -18.64 -18.08
CA PHE A 287 -12.43 -17.25 -18.37
C PHE A 287 -12.49 -16.96 -19.88
N LEU A 288 -11.88 -17.82 -20.72
CA LEU A 288 -11.94 -17.64 -22.16
C LEU A 288 -13.35 -17.70 -22.73
N ALA A 289 -14.21 -18.57 -22.20
CA ALA A 289 -15.59 -18.67 -22.64
C ALA A 289 -16.39 -17.41 -22.28
N GLU A 290 -16.19 -16.85 -21.09
CA GLU A 290 -16.80 -15.59 -20.65
C GLU A 290 -16.35 -14.41 -21.51
N GLN A 291 -15.04 -14.31 -21.80
CA GLN A 291 -14.49 -13.22 -22.62
C GLN A 291 -14.91 -13.29 -24.09
N LEU A 292 -15.05 -14.49 -24.66
CA LEU A 292 -15.39 -14.67 -26.08
C LEU A 292 -16.90 -14.69 -26.34
N HIS A 293 -17.71 -15.03 -25.33
CA HIS A 293 -19.16 -15.15 -25.45
C HIS A 293 -19.93 -14.52 -24.27
N PRO A 294 -19.93 -13.18 -24.12
CA PRO A 294 -20.58 -12.49 -22.99
C PRO A 294 -22.08 -12.76 -22.84
N GLU A 295 -22.76 -13.02 -23.96
CA GLU A 295 -24.22 -13.22 -24.05
C GLU A 295 -24.67 -14.65 -23.68
N SER A 296 -23.72 -15.56 -23.46
CA SER A 296 -24.01 -16.92 -22.99
C SER A 296 -23.29 -17.12 -21.67
N GLN A 297 -23.97 -17.59 -20.64
CA GLN A 297 -23.32 -18.14 -19.44
C GLN A 297 -23.12 -19.65 -19.66
N PRO A 298 -22.05 -20.10 -20.33
CA PRO A 298 -21.78 -21.53 -20.41
C PRO A 298 -21.46 -22.03 -19.00
N ALA A 299 -22.10 -23.13 -18.59
CA ALA A 299 -21.70 -23.83 -17.38
C ALA A 299 -20.23 -24.27 -17.53
N CYS A 300 -19.37 -23.70 -16.69
CA CYS A 300 -17.92 -23.92 -16.66
C CYS A 300 -17.54 -25.42 -16.60
N SER A 301 -18.43 -26.28 -16.10
CA SER A 301 -18.29 -27.73 -15.98
C SER A 301 -18.16 -28.54 -17.29
N HIS A 302 -18.46 -27.95 -18.46
CA HIS A 302 -18.47 -28.68 -19.74
C HIS A 302 -17.39 -28.27 -20.75
N LEU A 303 -16.51 -27.34 -20.38
CA LEU A 303 -15.48 -26.82 -21.28
C LEU A 303 -14.23 -27.72 -21.26
N PRO A 304 -13.60 -27.99 -22.43
CA PRO A 304 -12.33 -28.69 -22.48
C PRO A 304 -11.25 -27.84 -21.80
N PRO A 305 -10.36 -28.45 -20.99
CA PRO A 305 -9.28 -27.70 -20.33
C PRO A 305 -8.38 -26.99 -21.34
N PHE A 306 -7.96 -25.76 -21.02
CA PHE A 306 -7.07 -24.99 -21.87
C PHE A 306 -5.68 -25.63 -21.90
N ILE A 307 -5.21 -25.98 -23.09
CA ILE A 307 -3.86 -26.49 -23.32
C ILE A 307 -3.13 -25.50 -24.23
N GLY A 308 -2.20 -24.75 -23.66
CA GLY A 308 -1.47 -23.74 -24.39
C GLY A 308 -0.18 -23.32 -23.71
N HIS A 309 0.66 -22.62 -24.47
CA HIS A 309 1.85 -21.99 -23.93
C HIS A 309 1.45 -20.71 -23.18
N ILE A 310 2.01 -20.54 -21.99
CA ILE A 310 1.76 -19.38 -21.13
C ILE A 310 3.09 -18.76 -20.70
N LYS A 311 3.09 -17.46 -20.44
CA LYS A 311 4.19 -16.74 -19.81
C LYS A 311 3.79 -16.41 -18.39
N PHE A 312 4.62 -16.79 -17.42
CA PHE A 312 4.37 -16.55 -16.00
C PHE A 312 5.14 -15.32 -15.51
N PHE A 313 4.55 -14.55 -14.59
CA PHE A 313 5.11 -13.33 -14.03
C PHE A 313 4.98 -13.35 -12.50
N ASN A 314 6.03 -12.90 -11.81
CA ASN A 314 6.11 -12.84 -10.35
C ASN A 314 5.46 -11.57 -9.77
N SER A 315 5.16 -10.59 -10.62
CA SER A 315 4.59 -9.33 -10.18
C SER A 315 3.88 -8.58 -11.30
N ALA A 316 3.01 -7.68 -10.87
CA ALA A 316 2.44 -6.61 -11.67
C ALA A 316 2.73 -5.25 -11.00
N ALA A 317 2.60 -4.16 -11.74
CA ALA A 317 2.69 -2.81 -11.22
C ALA A 317 1.38 -2.08 -11.46
N ALA A 318 0.74 -1.64 -10.38
CA ALA A 318 -0.41 -0.76 -10.43
C ALA A 318 0.08 0.69 -10.48
N MET A 319 -0.38 1.44 -11.48
CA MET A 319 -0.15 2.87 -11.62
C MET A 319 -1.47 3.59 -11.44
N PHE A 320 -1.56 4.42 -10.41
CA PHE A 320 -2.78 5.15 -10.10
C PHE A 320 -2.46 6.57 -9.68
N MET A 321 -3.42 7.46 -9.89
CA MET A 321 -3.36 8.81 -9.37
C MET A 321 -3.67 8.74 -7.88
N ALA A 322 -2.64 8.75 -7.03
CA ALA A 322 -2.85 8.92 -5.60
C ALA A 322 -3.19 10.40 -5.38
N PRO A 323 -4.45 10.74 -5.03
CA PRO A 323 -4.83 12.14 -4.88
C PRO A 323 -3.92 12.83 -3.84
N SER A 324 -3.53 12.05 -2.84
CA SER A 324 -2.93 12.40 -1.57
C SER A 324 -1.40 12.30 -1.45
N ASP A 325 -0.60 12.25 -2.52
CA ASP A 325 0.88 12.20 -2.38
C ASP A 325 1.61 13.03 -3.45
N PRO A 326 2.51 13.96 -3.08
CA PRO A 326 3.25 14.74 -4.04
C PRO A 326 4.52 14.02 -4.45
N SER A 327 4.43 13.22 -5.51
CA SER A 327 5.59 12.86 -6.33
C SER A 327 5.30 13.11 -7.82
N GLY A 328 6.10 14.00 -8.41
CA GLY A 328 6.10 14.32 -9.84
C GLY A 328 5.06 15.35 -10.29
N ILE A 329 5.30 15.94 -11.47
CA ILE A 329 4.44 16.95 -12.13
C ILE A 329 3.04 16.37 -12.50
N CYS A 330 2.81 15.07 -12.26
CA CYS A 330 1.57 14.38 -12.62
C CYS A 330 0.89 13.58 -11.48
N SER A 331 1.35 13.60 -10.21
CA SER A 331 0.68 12.88 -9.09
C SER A 331 0.40 11.38 -9.31
N MET A 332 1.16 10.71 -10.17
CA MET A 332 1.04 9.26 -10.42
C MET A 332 1.89 8.47 -9.42
N ARG A 333 1.26 7.52 -8.72
CA ARG A 333 1.89 6.56 -7.83
C ARG A 333 1.99 5.22 -8.54
N ARG A 334 3.08 4.50 -8.24
CA ARG A 334 3.27 3.13 -8.68
C ARG A 334 3.44 2.23 -7.46
N GLU A 335 2.62 1.20 -7.35
CA GLU A 335 2.76 0.12 -6.38
C GLU A 335 3.06 -1.19 -7.13
N HIS A 336 3.82 -2.07 -6.49
CA HIS A 336 4.07 -3.42 -7.01
C HIS A 336 3.18 -4.40 -6.28
N ILE A 337 2.54 -5.27 -7.06
CA ILE A 337 1.73 -6.39 -6.58
C ILE A 337 2.57 -7.65 -6.82
N HIS A 338 2.85 -8.39 -5.76
CA HIS A 338 3.67 -9.58 -5.76
C HIS A 338 2.83 -10.85 -5.68
N ALA A 339 3.19 -11.81 -6.53
CA ALA A 339 2.67 -13.18 -6.50
C ALA A 339 3.84 -14.13 -6.75
N VAL A 340 4.55 -14.49 -5.68
CA VAL A 340 5.84 -15.19 -5.75
C VAL A 340 5.80 -16.48 -4.92
N LEU A 341 6.17 -17.59 -5.54
CA LEU A 341 6.19 -18.91 -4.89
C LEU A 341 7.21 -19.04 -3.76
N SER A 342 8.27 -18.24 -3.76
CA SER A 342 9.23 -18.11 -2.67
C SER A 342 9.78 -16.69 -2.61
N TRP A 343 9.54 -16.02 -1.49
CA TRP A 343 10.02 -14.66 -1.24
C TRP A 343 11.19 -14.68 -0.26
N GLN A 344 12.32 -14.05 -0.61
CA GLN A 344 13.53 -13.99 0.23
C GLN A 344 14.00 -15.36 0.78
N ARG A 345 13.90 -16.42 -0.04
CA ARG A 345 14.17 -17.83 0.35
C ARG A 345 13.26 -18.35 1.47
N GLY A 346 12.17 -17.66 1.74
CA GLY A 346 11.12 -18.04 2.68
C GLY A 346 9.89 -18.61 1.96
N SER A 347 8.74 -18.46 2.63
CA SER A 347 7.43 -18.89 2.13
C SER A 347 7.00 -18.13 0.89
N ALA A 348 5.96 -18.64 0.23
CA ALA A 348 5.26 -17.91 -0.83
C ALA A 348 4.71 -16.58 -0.30
N HIS A 349 4.61 -15.61 -1.19
CA HIS A 349 4.11 -14.27 -0.93
C HIS A 349 3.09 -13.89 -1.99
N TYR A 350 1.85 -13.66 -1.55
CA TYR A 350 0.70 -13.36 -2.40
C TYR A 350 -0.01 -12.13 -1.85
N ASP A 351 0.05 -11.04 -2.61
CA ASP A 351 -0.56 -9.77 -2.25
C ASP A 351 -2.08 -9.82 -2.45
N CYS A 352 -2.80 -9.04 -1.62
CA CYS A 352 -4.22 -8.80 -1.78
C CYS A 352 -4.44 -7.56 -2.66
N VAL A 353 -5.47 -7.61 -3.49
CA VAL A 353 -5.86 -6.57 -4.44
C VAL A 353 -7.35 -6.30 -4.35
N PHE A 354 -7.75 -5.10 -4.73
CA PHE A 354 -9.15 -4.78 -5.02
C PHE A 354 -9.42 -5.10 -6.49
N VAL A 355 -10.62 -5.63 -6.76
CA VAL A 355 -11.09 -5.93 -8.12
C VAL A 355 -12.38 -5.17 -8.33
N SER A 356 -12.45 -4.36 -9.39
CA SER A 356 -13.69 -3.67 -9.77
C SER A 356 -14.70 -4.68 -10.32
N THR A 357 -15.87 -4.75 -9.69
CA THR A 357 -16.98 -5.61 -10.13
C THR A 357 -18.16 -4.80 -10.67
N ASP A 358 -18.37 -3.59 -10.15
CA ASP A 358 -19.43 -2.68 -10.59
C ASP A 358 -18.96 -1.22 -10.55
N ASP A 359 -18.57 -0.70 -11.72
CA ASP A 359 -18.13 0.69 -11.90
C ASP A 359 -19.23 1.74 -11.60
N THR A 360 -20.48 1.32 -11.38
CA THR A 360 -21.58 2.22 -11.03
C THR A 360 -21.69 2.50 -9.53
N GLN A 361 -21.07 1.67 -8.69
CA GLN A 361 -21.09 1.81 -7.24
C GLN A 361 -19.77 2.41 -6.74
N GLU A 362 -19.85 3.22 -5.68
CA GLU A 362 -18.68 3.88 -5.11
C GLU A 362 -18.03 3.05 -4.00
N GLY A 363 -16.70 3.03 -3.98
CA GLY A 363 -15.92 2.38 -2.93
C GLY A 363 -16.09 0.86 -2.88
N MET A 364 -16.08 0.29 -1.68
CA MET A 364 -16.15 -1.15 -1.45
C MET A 364 -17.44 -1.81 -1.92
N LEU A 365 -18.50 -1.06 -2.21
CA LEU A 365 -19.75 -1.62 -2.73
C LEU A 365 -19.65 -1.98 -4.23
N GLY A 366 -18.70 -1.38 -4.96
CA GLY A 366 -18.40 -1.69 -6.36
C GLY A 366 -17.14 -2.54 -6.55
N MET A 367 -16.53 -2.99 -5.45
CA MET A 367 -15.24 -3.67 -5.44
C MET A 367 -15.30 -4.94 -4.61
N GLU A 368 -14.54 -5.95 -5.02
CA GLU A 368 -14.31 -7.16 -4.26
C GLU A 368 -12.83 -7.28 -3.87
N VAL A 369 -12.54 -8.08 -2.84
CA VAL A 369 -11.16 -8.31 -2.37
C VAL A 369 -10.71 -9.69 -2.83
N ALA A 370 -9.50 -9.77 -3.38
CA ALA A 370 -8.93 -11.04 -3.80
C ALA A 370 -7.43 -11.11 -3.49
N GLN A 371 -6.92 -12.32 -3.21
CA GLN A 371 -5.49 -12.58 -3.09
C GLN A 371 -4.95 -13.15 -4.40
N VAL A 372 -3.87 -12.56 -4.94
CA VAL A 372 -3.31 -12.97 -6.22
C VAL A 372 -2.30 -14.10 -6.04
N TYR A 373 -2.57 -15.26 -6.64
CA TYR A 373 -1.69 -16.43 -6.62
C TYR A 373 -0.66 -16.43 -7.74
N CYS A 374 -1.04 -15.95 -8.93
CA CYS A 374 -0.09 -15.77 -10.03
C CYS A 374 -0.57 -14.79 -11.08
N PHE A 375 0.40 -14.24 -11.81
CA PHE A 375 0.16 -13.50 -13.03
C PHE A 375 0.65 -14.29 -14.24
N PHE A 376 -0.13 -14.32 -15.31
CA PHE A 376 0.26 -14.97 -16.54
C PHE A 376 -0.33 -14.30 -17.77
N SER A 377 0.32 -14.49 -18.92
CA SER A 377 -0.23 -14.10 -20.21
C SER A 377 -0.12 -15.20 -21.24
N PHE A 378 -1.05 -15.21 -22.18
CA PHE A 378 -1.08 -16.17 -23.27
C PHE A 378 -1.70 -15.57 -24.51
N ILE A 379 -1.40 -16.18 -25.66
CA ILE A 379 -1.92 -15.75 -26.96
C ILE A 379 -2.99 -16.76 -27.37
N HIS A 380 -4.20 -16.28 -27.61
CA HIS A 380 -5.30 -17.10 -28.09
C HIS A 380 -5.21 -17.31 -29.61
N THR A 381 -5.94 -18.29 -30.15
CA THR A 381 -5.88 -18.70 -31.56
C THR A 381 -6.24 -17.59 -32.55
N ASN A 382 -6.98 -16.57 -32.12
CA ASN A 382 -7.31 -15.36 -32.88
C ASN A 382 -6.18 -14.31 -32.91
N GLY A 383 -5.03 -14.57 -32.27
CA GLY A 383 -3.90 -13.65 -32.16
C GLY A 383 -4.01 -12.63 -31.02
N GLN A 384 -5.11 -12.64 -30.25
CA GLN A 384 -5.29 -11.76 -29.10
C GLN A 384 -4.43 -12.23 -27.92
N THR A 385 -3.76 -11.28 -27.27
CA THR A 385 -3.00 -11.56 -26.03
C THR A 385 -3.87 -11.23 -24.84
N PHE A 386 -4.02 -12.19 -23.94
CA PHE A 386 -4.72 -12.00 -22.66
C PHE A 386 -3.69 -11.87 -21.55
N GLN A 387 -3.87 -10.87 -20.68
CA GLN A 387 -3.11 -10.70 -19.46
C GLN A 387 -4.05 -11.02 -18.29
N CYS A 388 -3.67 -12.01 -17.49
CA CYS A 388 -4.55 -12.59 -16.50
C CYS A 388 -3.86 -12.70 -15.13
N ALA A 389 -4.69 -12.70 -14.10
CA ALA A 389 -4.31 -13.06 -12.74
C ALA A 389 -5.16 -14.24 -12.28
N LEU A 390 -4.55 -15.22 -11.61
CA LEU A 390 -5.28 -16.21 -10.82
C LEU A 390 -5.46 -15.66 -9.42
N VAL A 391 -6.71 -15.56 -8.98
CA VAL A 391 -7.05 -14.98 -7.69
C VAL A 391 -7.88 -15.93 -6.84
N HIS A 392 -7.74 -15.80 -5.52
CA HIS A 392 -8.61 -16.38 -4.51
C HIS A 392 -9.47 -15.27 -3.91
N TRP A 393 -10.78 -15.41 -4.04
CA TRP A 393 -11.74 -14.41 -3.56
C TRP A 393 -11.87 -14.39 -2.04
N PHE A 394 -12.24 -13.23 -1.53
CA PHE A 394 -12.74 -13.06 -0.16
C PHE A 394 -14.19 -12.61 -0.21
N ASP A 395 -15.00 -13.18 0.69
CA ASP A 395 -16.39 -12.79 0.90
C ASP A 395 -16.45 -11.69 1.95
N CYS A 396 -17.22 -10.63 1.69
CA CYS A 396 -17.55 -9.64 2.71
C CYS A 396 -18.45 -10.28 3.77
N ILE A 397 -18.12 -10.10 5.05
CA ILE A 397 -18.93 -10.62 6.17
C ILE A 397 -20.28 -9.87 6.25
N SER A 398 -20.31 -8.63 5.78
CA SER A 398 -21.44 -7.71 5.84
C SER A 398 -21.38 -6.68 4.72
N ASP A 399 -22.53 -6.15 4.31
CA ASP A 399 -22.66 -5.04 3.35
C ASP A 399 -22.39 -3.66 3.99
N VAL A 400 -21.97 -3.65 5.26
CA VAL A 400 -21.56 -2.44 5.99
C VAL A 400 -20.24 -2.68 6.72
N PRO A 401 -19.40 -1.64 6.90
CA PRO A 401 -18.20 -1.72 7.71
C PRO A 401 -18.52 -2.13 9.16
N ASP A 402 -17.54 -2.73 9.82
CA ASP A 402 -17.61 -3.07 11.23
C ASP A 402 -17.88 -1.83 12.10
N GLU A 403 -18.84 -1.93 13.03
CA GLU A 403 -19.30 -0.79 13.83
C GLU A 403 -18.22 -0.23 14.77
N LEU A 404 -17.22 -1.04 15.10
CA LEU A 404 -16.20 -0.71 16.09
C LEU A 404 -14.96 -0.08 15.44
N THR A 405 -14.45 -0.73 14.40
CA THR A 405 -13.23 -0.34 13.68
C THR A 405 -13.50 0.54 12.46
N GLY A 406 -14.72 0.53 11.93
CA GLY A 406 -15.07 1.19 10.67
C GLY A 406 -14.45 0.51 9.44
N MET A 407 -13.89 -0.69 9.58
CA MET A 407 -13.23 -1.43 8.51
C MET A 407 -14.16 -2.46 7.87
N TRP A 408 -13.98 -2.71 6.57
CA TRP A 408 -14.67 -3.79 5.88
C TRP A 408 -14.06 -5.13 6.28
N MET A 409 -14.89 -6.00 6.82
CA MET A 409 -14.47 -7.33 7.27
C MET A 409 -14.68 -8.34 6.17
N VAL A 410 -13.63 -9.09 5.86
CA VAL A 410 -13.62 -10.07 4.78
C VAL A 410 -13.09 -11.41 5.28
N THR A 411 -13.61 -12.50 4.72
CA THR A 411 -13.15 -13.87 5.00
C THR A 411 -12.79 -14.58 3.70
N PRO A 412 -11.76 -15.45 3.68
CA PRO A 412 -11.44 -16.19 2.48
C PRO A 412 -12.64 -17.01 2.01
N SER A 413 -12.97 -16.93 0.72
CA SER A 413 -14.13 -17.57 0.12
C SER A 413 -13.83 -19.04 -0.22
N PHE A 414 -14.72 -19.95 0.16
CA PHE A 414 -14.61 -21.39 -0.12
C PHE A 414 -15.86 -21.87 -0.86
N LEU A 415 -15.66 -22.79 -1.80
CA LEU A 415 -16.75 -23.48 -2.50
C LEU A 415 -17.39 -24.53 -1.58
N ASP A 416 -18.56 -25.06 -1.97
CA ASP A 416 -19.32 -26.07 -1.21
C ASP A 416 -18.51 -27.36 -0.90
N ASP A 417 -17.41 -27.60 -1.61
CA ASP A 417 -16.50 -28.73 -1.44
C ASP A 417 -15.27 -28.41 -0.56
N ASP A 418 -15.30 -27.28 0.18
CA ASP A 418 -14.21 -26.72 0.97
C ASP A 418 -12.95 -26.33 0.14
N SER A 419 -13.05 -26.32 -1.19
CA SER A 419 -11.94 -25.87 -2.04
C SER A 419 -11.91 -24.34 -2.15
N HIS A 420 -10.72 -23.78 -2.38
CA HIS A 420 -10.55 -22.35 -2.55
C HIS A 420 -11.37 -21.84 -3.74
N ASN A 421 -12.13 -20.76 -3.53
CA ASN A 421 -12.86 -20.07 -4.61
C ASN A 421 -11.88 -19.34 -5.53
N LEU A 422 -11.32 -20.08 -6.49
CA LEU A 422 -10.31 -19.61 -7.42
C LEU A 422 -10.93 -19.22 -8.76
N THR A 423 -10.59 -18.04 -9.26
CA THR A 423 -11.03 -17.56 -10.56
C THR A 423 -9.86 -16.92 -11.32
N VAL A 424 -9.92 -16.95 -12.65
CA VAL A 424 -8.99 -16.22 -13.51
C VAL A 424 -9.67 -14.92 -13.92
N ILE A 425 -9.05 -13.79 -13.61
CA ILE A 425 -9.54 -12.45 -13.97
C ILE A 425 -8.58 -11.78 -14.96
N HIS A 426 -9.08 -10.79 -15.68
CA HIS A 426 -8.22 -9.90 -16.47
C HIS A 426 -7.46 -8.96 -15.54
N VAL A 427 -6.20 -8.65 -15.86
CA VAL A 427 -5.37 -7.78 -15.01
C VAL A 427 -5.96 -6.36 -14.91
N ASP A 428 -6.58 -5.88 -15.98
CA ASP A 428 -7.28 -4.58 -16.02
C ASP A 428 -8.49 -4.49 -15.07
N SER A 429 -8.96 -5.60 -14.50
CA SER A 429 -10.03 -5.57 -13.48
C SER A 429 -9.50 -5.18 -12.10
N ILE A 430 -8.18 -5.19 -11.90
CA ILE A 430 -7.53 -4.82 -10.63
C ILE A 430 -7.43 -3.30 -10.53
N VAL A 431 -7.80 -2.73 -9.37
CA VAL A 431 -7.86 -1.28 -9.12
C VAL A 431 -7.01 -0.80 -7.95
#